data_AF-A0A3P6DPG4-F1
#
_entry.id   AF-A0A3P6DPG4-F1
#
_cell.length_a   1.000
_cell.length_b   1.000
_cell.length_c   1.000
_cell.angle_alpha   90.00
_cell.angle_beta   90.00
_cell.angle_gamma   90.00
#
_symmetry.space_group_name_H-M   'P 1'
#
loop_
_entity.id
_entity.type
_entity.pdbx_description
1 polymer ?
#
loop_
_entity_poly.entity_id
_entity_poly.type
_entity_poly.pdbx_seq_one_letter_code
_entity_poly.pdbx_strand_id
1 'polypeptide(L)' 'MALRFPRFSQGLAQDPTTRRIWFGIATAHDFESHDDITEERLYQNIFASHFGQLAIFFSVDFRKFVSCSLAT' A
#
# COMPACT_ATOMS: atom_id res chain seq x y z
N MET A 1 24.24 -6.14 -6.64
CA MET A 1 23.78 -5.08 -5.72
C MET A 1 22.29 -4.86 -5.98
N ALA A 2 21.41 -5.48 -5.19
CA ALA A 2 19.96 -5.27 -5.34
C ALA A 2 19.57 -3.97 -4.61
N LEU A 3 18.73 -3.16 -5.22
CA LEU A 3 18.29 -1.90 -4.64
C LEU A 3 17.21 -2.16 -3.58
N ARG A 4 17.12 -1.32 -2.53
CA ARG A 4 16.21 -1.52 -1.39
C ARG A 4 14.71 -1.52 -1.76
N PHE A 5 14.37 -0.97 -2.93
CA PHE A 5 13.01 -0.88 -3.44
C PHE A 5 12.90 -1.52 -4.83
N PRO A 6 11.79 -2.22 -5.14
CA PRO A 6 10.74 -2.67 -4.22
C PRO A 6 11.17 -3.87 -3.37
N ARG A 7 10.81 -3.88 -2.08
CA ARG A 7 11.21 -4.93 -1.12
C ARG A 7 10.40 -6.22 -1.27
N PHE A 8 9.26 -6.15 -1.95
CA PHE A 8 8.31 -7.24 -2.15
C PHE A 8 8.53 -8.01 -3.47
N SER A 9 9.43 -7.53 -4.33
CA SER A 9 9.78 -8.21 -5.59
C SER A 9 11.27 -8.04 -5.88
N GLN A 10 12.04 -9.11 -5.69
CA GLN A 10 13.48 -9.18 -5.92
C GLN A 10 13.80 -9.01 -7.41
N GLY A 11 12.98 -9.62 -8.29
CA GLY A 11 13.14 -9.49 -9.73
C GLY A 11 13.04 -8.04 -10.20
N LEU A 12 12.08 -7.29 -9.64
CA LEU A 12 11.94 -5.87 -9.94
C LEU A 12 13.02 -5.02 -9.24
N ALA A 13 13.47 -5.39 -8.04
CA ALA A 13 14.53 -4.70 -7.31
C ALA A 13 15.90 -4.76 -8.00
N GLN A 14 16.11 -5.74 -8.88
CA GLN A 14 17.32 -5.88 -9.69
C GLN A 14 17.28 -5.10 -11.01
N ASP A 15 16.11 -4.59 -11.43
CA ASP A 15 15.97 -3.81 -12.67
C ASP A 15 16.70 -2.45 -12.53
N PRO A 16 17.73 -2.18 -13.36
CA PRO A 16 18.53 -0.96 -13.27
C PRO A 16 17.83 0.27 -13.87
N THR A 17 16.68 0.11 -14.52
CA THR A 17 15.98 1.19 -15.22
C THR A 17 14.95 1.91 -14.32
N THR A 18 14.39 3.01 -14.82
CA THR A 18 13.28 3.70 -14.17
C THR A 18 11.98 2.90 -14.19
N ARG A 19 11.88 1.85 -15.03
CA ARG A 19 10.74 0.91 -15.08
C ARG A 19 10.45 0.31 -13.70
N ARG A 20 11.50 0.01 -12.93
CA ARG A 20 11.42 -0.46 -11.54
C ARG A 20 10.52 0.41 -10.65
N ILE A 21 10.61 1.73 -10.80
CA ILE A 21 9.84 2.66 -9.96
C ILE A 21 8.38 2.62 -10.36
N TRP A 22 8.10 2.71 -11.65
CA TRP A 22 6.73 2.69 -12.18
C TRP A 22 6.02 1.38 -11.86
N PHE A 23 6.65 0.25 -12.16
CA PHE A 23 6.08 -1.05 -11.86
C PHE A 23 6.03 -1.31 -10.36
N GLY A 24 7.03 -0.86 -9.59
CA GLY A 24 7.01 -0.99 -8.14
C GLY A 24 5.88 -0.20 -7.47
N ILE A 25 5.38 0.87 -8.07
CA ILE A 25 4.17 1.57 -7.59
C ILE A 25 2.92 0.84 -8.09
N ALA A 26 2.90 0.45 -9.38
CA ALA A 26 1.74 -0.20 -9.99
C ALA A 26 1.39 -1.54 -9.33
N THR A 27 2.40 -2.31 -8.88
CA THR A 27 2.20 -3.63 -8.28
C THR A 27 2.21 -3.61 -6.75
N ALA A 28 2.35 -2.44 -6.10
CA ALA A 28 2.47 -2.36 -4.64
C ALA A 28 1.25 -2.93 -3.87
N HIS A 29 0.07 -2.88 -4.50
CA HIS A 29 -1.18 -3.40 -3.96
C HIS A 29 -1.57 -4.76 -4.56
N ASP A 30 -0.78 -5.28 -5.50
CA ASP A 30 -0.98 -6.61 -6.08
C ASP A 30 -0.30 -7.66 -5.19
N PHE A 31 -0.92 -7.90 -4.04
CA PHE A 31 -0.33 -8.72 -2.98
C PHE A 31 -0.08 -10.17 -3.37
N GLU A 32 -0.82 -10.70 -4.34
CA GLU A 32 -0.68 -12.07 -4.84
C GLU A 32 0.62 -12.24 -5.64
N SER A 33 1.04 -11.20 -6.35
CA SER A 33 2.27 -11.20 -7.16
C SER A 33 3.57 -11.00 -6.37
N HIS A 34 3.47 -10.80 -5.05
CA HIS A 34 4.64 -10.57 -4.21
C HIS A 34 5.41 -11.87 -3.96
N ASP A 35 6.74 -11.75 -3.89
CA ASP A 35 7.62 -12.89 -3.63
C ASP A 35 7.33 -13.47 -2.23
N ASP A 36 7.40 -14.80 -2.11
CA ASP A 36 7.24 -15.56 -0.86
C ASP A 36 5.91 -15.31 -0.11
N ILE A 37 4.85 -14.88 -0.80
CA ILE A 37 3.52 -14.69 -0.19
C ILE A 37 2.82 -16.04 0.01
N THR A 38 2.23 -16.24 1.19
CA THR A 38 1.34 -17.38 1.48
C THR A 38 -0.11 -16.90 1.56
N GLU A 39 -1.09 -17.79 1.38
CA GLU A 39 -2.51 -17.43 1.45
C GLU A 39 -2.89 -16.76 2.78
N GLU A 40 -2.39 -17.29 3.90
CA GLU A 40 -2.64 -16.69 5.22
C GLU A 40 -2.12 -15.24 5.31
N ARG A 41 -0.91 -14.98 4.80
CA ARG A 41 -0.30 -13.65 4.79
C ARG A 41 -1.00 -12.71 3.82
N LEU A 42 -1.46 -13.21 2.69
CA LEU A 42 -2.27 -12.47 1.74
C LEU A 42 -3.54 -11.95 2.42
N TYR A 43 -4.31 -12.83 3.05
CA TYR A 43 -5.54 -12.44 3.75
C TYR A 43 -5.28 -11.50 4.94
N GLN A 44 -4.22 -11.72 5.72
CA GLN A 44 -3.83 -10.82 6.81
C GLN A 44 -3.50 -9.40 6.30
N ASN A 45 -2.74 -9.30 5.19
CA ASN A 45 -2.38 -8.02 4.59
C ASN A 45 -3.61 -7.29 4.01
N ILE A 46 -4.51 -8.03 3.36
CA ILE A 46 -5.79 -7.48 2.87
C ILE A 46 -6.61 -6.97 4.06
N PHE A 47 -6.76 -7.75 5.12
CA PHE A 47 -7.49 -7.35 6.31
C PHE A 47 -6.91 -6.09 6.95
N ALA A 48 -5.59 -6.03 7.16
CA ALA A 48 -4.92 -4.84 7.67
C ALA A 48 -5.12 -3.60 6.78
N SER A 49 -5.11 -3.77 5.46
CA SER A 49 -5.34 -2.69 4.50
C SER A 49 -6.75 -2.10 4.61
N HIS A 50 -7.77 -2.94 4.87
CA HIS A 50 -9.14 -2.47 5.11
C HIS A 50 -9.23 -1.57 6.34
N PHE A 51 -8.56 -1.92 7.45
CA PHE A 51 -8.52 -1.04 8.63
C PHE A 51 -7.80 0.28 8.35
N GLY A 52 -6.71 0.24 7.59
CA GLY A 52 -6.04 1.47 7.14
C GLY A 52 -6.98 2.38 6.34
N GLN A 53 -7.75 1.80 5.41
CA GLN A 53 -8.72 2.56 4.61
C GLN A 53 -9.86 3.12 5.46
N LEU A 54 -10.43 2.33 6.38
CA LEU A 54 -11.46 2.79 7.31
C LEU A 54 -10.95 3.92 8.21
N ALA A 55 -9.71 3.84 8.70
CA ALA A 55 -9.10 4.89 9.50
C ALA A 55 -8.95 6.19 8.73
N ILE A 56 -8.58 6.12 7.43
CA ILE A 56 -8.51 7.30 6.56
C ILE A 56 -9.91 7.89 6.35
N PHE A 57 -10.91 7.08 6.02
CA PHE A 57 -12.30 7.55 5.87
C PHE A 57 -12.78 8.26 7.13
N PHE A 58 -12.68 7.60 8.29
CA PHE A 58 -13.11 8.18 9.57
C PHE A 58 -12.36 9.47 9.90
N SER A 59 -11.06 9.53 9.63
CA SER A 59 -10.25 10.74 9.85
C SER A 59 -10.71 11.91 8.96
N VAL A 60 -11.03 11.62 7.69
CA VAL A 60 -11.53 12.63 6.75
C VAL A 60 -12.92 13.11 7.13
N ASP A 61 -13.82 12.20 7.52
CA ASP A 61 -15.17 12.54 7.95
C ASP A 61 -15.18 13.33 9.26
N PHE A 62 -14.33 12.96 10.22
CA PHE A 62 -14.15 13.72 11.46
C PHE A 62 -13.66 15.14 11.18
N ARG A 63 -12.68 15.30 10.26
CA ARG A 63 -12.20 16.64 9.85
C ARG A 63 -13.33 17.49 9.24
N LYS A 64 -14.20 16.91 8.42
CA LYS A 64 -15.37 17.62 7.87
C LYS A 64 -16.36 18.02 8.96
N PHE A 65 -16.65 17.12 9.91
CA PHE A 65 -17.55 17.41 11.03
C PHE A 65 -17.03 18.57 11.89
N VAL A 66 -15.74 18.56 12.27
CA VAL A 66 -15.10 19.66 13.01
C VAL A 66 -15.16 20.97 12.24
N SER A 67 -14.88 20.94 10.93
CA SER A 67 -14.97 22.14 10.08
C SER A 67 -16.39 22.70 10.00
N CYS A 68 -17.41 21.85 10.03
CA CYS A 68 -18.82 22.27 9.98
C CYS A 68 -19.26 22.89 11.32
N SER A 69 -18.85 22.29 12.45
CA SER A 69 -19.16 22.79 13.80
C SER A 69 -18.50 24.12 14.14
N LEU A 70 -17.36 24.45 13.54
CA LEU A 70 -16.66 25.74 13.72
C LEU A 70 -17.21 26.86 12.83
N ALA A 71 -18.02 26.53 11.83
CA ALA A 71 -18.60 27.49 10.89
C ALA A 71 -20.02 27.95 11.27
N THR A 72 -20.54 27.51 12.42
CA THR A 72 -21.86 27.89 12.98
C THR A 72 -21.65 28.73 14.24
#